data_AF-W7CLW8-F1
#
_entry.id   AF-W7CLW8-F1
#
_cell.length_a   1.000
_cell.length_b   1.000
_cell.length_c   1.000
_cell.angle_alpha   90.00
_cell.angle_beta   90.00
_cell.angle_gamma   90.00
#
_symmetry.space_group_name_H-M   'P 1'
#
loop_
_entity.id
_entity.type
_entity.pdbx_description
1 polymer ?
#
loop_
_entity_poly.entity_id
_entity_poly.type
_entity_poly.pdbx_seq_one_letter_code
_entity_poly.pdbx_strand_id
1 'polypeptide(L)'
;MPFKNIAALYASLEQNNLILIVQLHPYNQKQWQVPQEYRKRLQLNRSHMTTSELLVASDALITDYSSILFDYSLLAKPMAFFMPDIERYQSERGFYDDILEKLPGEILQTEAALCEWLSKCDVEVASHVVSFKEKWFAETPGKASVNTIDYLLRQKTEDNLLKGE
;
A
#
# COMPACT_ATOMS: atom_id res chain seq x y z
N MET A 1 -15.79 5.46 8.31
CA MET A 1 -14.37 5.40 8.71
C MET A 1 -14.00 3.95 8.98
N PRO A 2 -12.74 3.50 8.76
CA PRO A 2 -12.36 2.11 8.94
C PRO A 2 -12.04 1.82 10.41
N PHE A 3 -11.85 2.89 11.18
CA PHE A 3 -11.51 2.96 12.58
C PHE A 3 -12.77 3.42 13.32
N LYS A 4 -13.20 2.63 14.28
CA LYS A 4 -14.31 2.90 15.18
C LYS A 4 -13.85 3.84 16.29
N ASN A 5 -12.64 3.68 16.81
CA ASN A 5 -12.09 4.51 17.89
C ASN A 5 -11.05 5.53 17.38
N ILE A 6 -11.54 6.58 16.74
CA ILE A 6 -10.69 7.66 16.18
C ILE A 6 -9.85 8.34 17.28
N ALA A 7 -10.40 8.51 18.48
CA ALA A 7 -9.71 9.17 19.58
C ALA A 7 -8.47 8.39 20.04
N ALA A 8 -8.59 7.06 20.19
CA ALA A 8 -7.46 6.22 20.56
C ALA A 8 -6.39 6.19 19.45
N LEU A 9 -6.81 6.07 18.19
CA LEU A 9 -5.90 6.13 17.05
C LEU A 9 -5.14 7.47 17.04
N TYR A 10 -5.85 8.58 17.18
CA TYR A 10 -5.24 9.91 17.16
C TYR A 10 -4.26 10.11 18.32
N ALA A 11 -4.60 9.65 19.53
CA ALA A 11 -3.68 9.67 20.67
C ALA A 11 -2.40 8.87 20.40
N SER A 12 -2.51 7.70 19.76
CA SER A 12 -1.34 6.90 19.35
C SER A 12 -0.50 7.64 18.30
N LEU A 13 -1.13 8.27 17.30
CA LEU A 13 -0.40 9.10 16.32
C LEU A 13 0.31 10.29 16.99
N GLU A 14 -0.30 10.91 18.00
CA GLU A 14 0.34 12.00 18.76
C GLU A 14 1.53 11.52 19.57
N GLN A 15 1.37 10.42 20.31
CA GLN A 15 2.42 9.85 21.15
C GLN A 15 3.66 9.45 20.34
N ASN A 16 3.45 8.92 19.14
CA ASN A 16 4.52 8.46 18.26
C ASN A 16 4.95 9.52 17.21
N ASN A 17 4.42 10.75 17.30
CA ASN A 17 4.69 11.84 16.36
C ASN A 17 4.41 11.51 14.87
N LEU A 18 3.41 10.67 14.60
CA LEU A 18 3.07 10.22 13.25
C LEU A 18 1.99 11.08 12.58
N ILE A 19 1.94 11.04 11.26
CA ILE A 19 0.83 11.56 10.44
C ILE A 19 0.31 10.41 9.60
N LEU A 20 -0.98 10.11 9.73
CA LEU A 20 -1.67 9.12 8.92
C LEU A 20 -2.40 9.78 7.75
N ILE A 21 -1.98 9.46 6.54
CA ILE A 21 -2.67 9.84 5.31
C ILE A 21 -3.49 8.64 4.84
N VAL A 22 -4.80 8.82 4.77
CA VAL A 22 -5.74 7.79 4.32
C VAL A 22 -6.05 8.00 2.84
N GLN A 23 -5.56 7.08 2.02
CA GLN A 23 -5.91 6.97 0.61
C GLN A 23 -7.20 6.15 0.46
N LEU A 24 -8.33 6.82 0.19
CA LEU A 24 -9.59 6.14 -0.06
C LEU A 24 -9.79 5.88 -1.54
N HIS A 25 -10.40 4.74 -1.87
CA HIS A 25 -10.91 4.47 -3.21
C HIS A 25 -11.82 5.63 -3.68
N PRO A 26 -11.74 6.08 -4.95
CA PRO A 26 -12.49 7.24 -5.45
C PRO A 26 -13.99 7.22 -5.15
N TYR A 27 -14.59 6.02 -5.15
CA TYR A 27 -16.00 5.81 -4.82
C TYR A 27 -16.36 6.20 -3.37
N ASN A 28 -15.43 6.04 -2.43
CA ASN A 28 -15.66 6.24 -0.99
C ASN A 28 -15.26 7.65 -0.52
N GLN A 29 -14.54 8.43 -1.33
CA GLN A 29 -13.94 9.72 -0.93
C GLN A 29 -14.98 10.75 -0.45
N LYS A 30 -16.17 10.78 -1.07
CA LYS A 30 -17.22 11.76 -0.72
C LYS A 30 -17.91 11.45 0.61
N GLN A 31 -17.93 10.18 1.02
CA GLN A 31 -18.67 9.73 2.19
C GLN A 31 -17.90 10.01 3.49
N TRP A 32 -16.61 10.32 3.40
CA TRP A 32 -15.73 10.34 4.56
C TRP A 32 -15.17 11.72 4.85
N GLN A 33 -15.27 12.10 6.11
CA GLN A 33 -14.74 13.34 6.65
C GLN A 33 -14.01 13.05 7.95
N VAL A 34 -12.85 13.68 8.13
CA VAL A 34 -12.14 13.68 9.40
C VAL A 34 -12.62 14.88 10.22
N PRO A 35 -13.09 14.68 11.46
CA PRO A 35 -13.43 15.78 12.37
C PRO A 35 -12.25 16.75 12.54
N GLN A 36 -12.56 18.03 12.72
CA GLN A 36 -11.56 19.11 12.65
C GLN A 36 -10.42 18.92 13.65
N GLU A 37 -10.74 18.47 14.85
CA GLU A 37 -9.82 18.22 15.95
C GLU A 37 -8.75 17.17 15.63
N TYR A 38 -9.01 16.25 14.70
CA TYR A 38 -8.07 15.17 14.35
C TYR A 38 -7.23 15.47 13.10
N ARG A 39 -7.54 16.54 12.35
CA ARG A 39 -6.93 16.81 11.03
C ARG A 39 -5.44 17.09 11.06
N LYS A 40 -4.89 17.46 12.22
CA LYS A 40 -3.44 17.73 12.36
C LYS A 40 -2.60 16.49 12.05
N ARG A 41 -3.11 15.29 12.36
CA ARG A 41 -2.39 14.02 12.18
C ARG A 41 -3.16 12.96 11.40
N LEU A 42 -4.49 13.09 11.27
CA LEU A 42 -5.29 12.18 10.45
C LEU A 42 -5.84 12.94 9.24
N GLN A 43 -5.33 12.61 8.07
CA GLN A 43 -5.67 13.32 6.84
C GLN A 43 -6.25 12.36 5.81
N LEU A 44 -7.19 12.84 5.00
CA LEU A 44 -7.58 12.13 3.78
C LEU A 44 -6.71 12.66 2.66
N ASN A 45 -6.20 11.79 1.78
CA ASN A 45 -5.59 12.29 0.55
C ASN A 45 -6.67 12.89 -0.34
N ARG A 46 -6.83 14.21 -0.22
CA ARG A 46 -7.64 15.05 -1.12
C ARG A 46 -6.75 15.92 -2.02
N SER A 47 -5.44 15.70 -1.95
CA SER A 47 -4.46 16.39 -2.77
C SER A 47 -4.42 15.78 -4.17
N HIS A 48 -3.75 16.45 -5.10
CA HIS A 48 -3.50 15.92 -6.44
C HIS A 48 -2.37 14.86 -6.46
N MET A 49 -1.84 14.44 -5.31
CA MET A 49 -0.83 13.38 -5.27
C MET A 49 -1.44 12.05 -5.71
N THR A 50 -0.74 11.42 -6.63
CA THR A 50 -0.96 10.06 -7.08
C THR A 50 -0.63 9.07 -5.96
N THR A 51 -1.18 7.86 -6.04
CA THR A 51 -0.85 6.79 -5.08
C THR A 51 0.66 6.53 -5.05
N SER A 52 1.33 6.49 -6.20
CA SER A 52 2.78 6.26 -6.28
C SER A 52 3.60 7.34 -5.58
N GLU A 53 3.22 8.62 -5.71
CA GLU A 53 3.88 9.72 -4.98
C GLU A 53 3.71 9.56 -3.47
N LEU A 54 2.50 9.19 -3.02
CA LEU A 54 2.26 8.90 -1.61
C LEU A 54 3.13 7.75 -1.10
N LEU A 55 3.22 6.64 -1.84
CA LEU A 55 4.04 5.49 -1.46
C LEU A 55 5.50 5.90 -1.27
N VAL A 56 6.06 6.66 -2.20
CA VAL A 56 7.46 7.12 -2.12
C VAL A 56 7.67 8.01 -0.90
N ALA A 57 6.73 8.93 -0.62
CA ALA A 57 6.80 9.87 0.48
C ALA A 57 6.53 9.26 1.87
N SER A 58 5.82 8.14 1.94
CA SER A 58 5.48 7.49 3.22
C SER A 58 6.65 6.70 3.82
N ASP A 59 6.77 6.71 5.14
CA ASP A 59 7.75 5.91 5.89
C ASP A 59 7.25 4.48 6.14
N ALA A 60 5.94 4.28 6.26
CA ALA A 60 5.32 2.98 6.42
C ALA A 60 3.96 2.89 5.72
N LEU A 61 3.55 1.68 5.35
CA LEU A 61 2.25 1.40 4.73
C LEU A 61 1.36 0.58 5.66
N ILE A 62 0.10 0.99 5.80
CA ILE A 62 -0.97 0.12 6.31
C ILE A 62 -1.92 -0.14 5.16
N THR A 63 -2.18 -1.40 4.88
CA THR A 63 -3.09 -1.83 3.82
C THR A 63 -3.94 -3.01 4.29
N ASP A 64 -4.97 -3.37 3.54
CA ASP A 64 -5.82 -4.55 3.77
C ASP A 64 -5.56 -5.60 2.67
N TYR A 65 -6.52 -5.81 1.78
CA TYR A 65 -6.51 -6.77 0.69
C TYR A 65 -6.05 -6.15 -0.65
N SER A 66 -5.43 -4.97 -0.61
CA SER A 66 -4.97 -4.25 -1.81
C SER A 66 -3.65 -4.80 -2.37
N SER A 67 -3.55 -4.88 -3.71
CA SER A 67 -2.31 -5.23 -4.41
C SER A 67 -1.20 -4.18 -4.25
N ILE A 68 -1.48 -3.03 -3.62
CA ILE A 68 -0.49 -1.97 -3.39
C ILE A 68 0.73 -2.44 -2.57
N LEU A 69 0.59 -3.54 -1.83
CA LEU A 69 1.68 -4.20 -1.11
C LEU A 69 2.85 -4.57 -2.05
N PHE A 70 2.56 -4.97 -3.30
CA PHE A 70 3.58 -5.31 -4.28
C PHE A 70 4.40 -4.07 -4.67
N ASP A 71 3.72 -2.98 -5.02
CA ASP A 71 4.38 -1.72 -5.37
C ASP A 71 5.19 -1.16 -4.21
N TYR A 72 4.64 -1.19 -2.99
CA TYR A 72 5.31 -0.67 -1.81
C TYR A 72 6.52 -1.50 -1.39
N SER A 73 6.50 -2.83 -1.62
CA SER A 73 7.64 -3.71 -1.32
C SER A 73 8.92 -3.31 -2.05
N LEU A 74 8.81 -2.63 -3.20
CA LEU A 74 9.96 -2.11 -3.95
C LEU A 74 10.81 -1.14 -3.12
N LEU A 75 10.17 -0.40 -2.22
CA LEU A 75 10.79 0.61 -1.37
C LEU A 75 11.53 0.01 -0.16
N ALA A 76 11.32 -1.28 0.13
CA ALA A 76 11.88 -1.96 1.29
C ALA A 76 11.61 -1.22 2.61
N LYS A 77 10.39 -0.70 2.77
CA LYS A 77 9.92 0.03 3.96
C LYS A 77 8.92 -0.82 4.77
N PRO A 78 8.76 -0.55 6.08
CA PRO A 78 7.80 -1.24 6.94
C PRO A 78 6.37 -1.23 6.40
N MET A 79 5.67 -2.35 6.49
CA MET A 79 4.23 -2.41 6.20
C MET A 79 3.48 -3.36 7.12
N ALA A 80 2.19 -3.12 7.30
CA ALA A 80 1.29 -3.97 8.05
C ALA A 80 -0.08 -4.11 7.37
N PHE A 81 -0.79 -5.16 7.74
CA PHE A 81 -2.01 -5.61 7.10
C PHE A 81 -3.19 -5.51 8.07
N PHE A 82 -3.97 -4.43 8.00
CA PHE A 82 -5.13 -4.24 8.86
C PHE A 82 -6.35 -4.98 8.30
N MET A 83 -6.60 -6.18 8.81
CA MET A 83 -7.61 -7.13 8.31
C MET A 83 -8.56 -7.57 9.44
N PRO A 84 -9.40 -6.67 9.98
CA PRO A 84 -10.31 -6.98 11.09
C PRO A 84 -11.47 -7.93 10.70
N ASP A 85 -11.65 -8.18 9.41
CA ASP A 85 -12.71 -9.00 8.82
C ASP A 85 -12.16 -10.20 8.04
N ILE A 86 -10.94 -10.66 8.35
CA ILE A 86 -10.21 -11.66 7.58
C ILE A 86 -10.98 -12.99 7.42
N GLU A 87 -11.64 -13.47 8.48
CA GLU A 87 -12.42 -14.72 8.42
C GLU A 87 -13.61 -14.57 7.49
N ARG A 88 -14.29 -13.42 7.56
CA ARG A 88 -15.42 -13.10 6.69
C ARG A 88 -14.97 -12.97 5.24
N TYR A 89 -13.91 -12.21 5.00
CA TYR A 89 -13.37 -12.00 3.65
C TYR A 89 -12.93 -13.32 3.02
N GLN A 90 -12.26 -14.19 3.77
CA GLN A 90 -11.88 -15.53 3.31
C GLN A 90 -13.09 -16.35 2.88
N SER A 91 -14.18 -16.31 3.65
CA SER A 91 -15.40 -17.07 3.34
C SER A 91 -16.13 -16.57 2.08
N GLU A 92 -16.10 -15.26 1.81
CA GLU A 92 -16.85 -14.63 0.72
C GLU A 92 -16.06 -14.55 -0.60
N ARG A 93 -14.74 -14.33 -0.53
CA ARG A 93 -13.88 -14.03 -1.69
C ARG A 93 -12.82 -15.07 -1.94
N GLY A 94 -12.41 -15.79 -0.89
CA GLY A 94 -11.24 -16.65 -0.90
C GLY A 94 -9.93 -15.86 -0.97
N PHE A 95 -8.84 -16.56 -0.71
CA PHE A 95 -7.49 -16.07 -0.94
C PHE A 95 -6.78 -17.01 -1.91
N TYR A 96 -5.76 -16.51 -2.62
CA TYR A 96 -4.79 -17.41 -3.23
C TYR A 96 -4.07 -18.18 -2.12
N ASP A 97 -3.95 -19.50 -2.28
CA ASP A 97 -3.42 -20.37 -1.24
C ASP A 97 -2.06 -19.86 -0.70
N ASP A 98 -1.98 -19.81 0.63
CA ASP A 98 -0.87 -19.29 1.46
C ASP A 98 -0.48 -17.81 1.28
N ILE A 99 -1.26 -16.96 0.60
CA ILE A 99 -0.89 -15.54 0.48
C ILE A 99 -0.76 -14.85 1.84
N LEU A 100 -1.64 -15.20 2.79
CA LEU A 100 -1.62 -14.67 4.16
C LEU A 100 -0.32 -15.01 4.89
N GLU A 101 0.20 -16.21 4.68
CA GLU A 101 1.47 -16.67 5.27
C GLU A 101 2.68 -16.01 4.61
N LYS A 102 2.51 -15.50 3.39
CA LYS A 102 3.56 -14.87 2.57
C LYS A 102 3.56 -13.35 2.66
N LEU A 103 2.69 -12.74 3.45
CA LEU A 103 2.62 -11.29 3.58
C LEU A 103 3.89 -10.72 4.22
N PRO A 104 4.48 -9.65 3.66
CA PRO A 104 5.70 -9.05 4.17
C PRO A 104 5.44 -8.08 5.34
N GLY A 105 4.65 -8.51 6.34
CA GLY A 105 4.25 -7.66 7.45
C GLY A 105 3.26 -8.33 8.39
N GLU A 106 3.02 -7.69 9.54
CA GLU A 106 2.10 -8.19 10.56
C GLU A 106 0.64 -8.07 10.11
N ILE A 107 -0.16 -9.12 10.39
CA ILE A 107 -1.61 -9.07 10.23
C ILE A 107 -2.23 -8.53 11.53
N LEU A 108 -2.91 -7.40 11.42
CA LEU A 108 -3.51 -6.66 12.52
C LEU A 108 -5.03 -6.79 12.43
N GLN A 109 -5.63 -7.55 13.33
CA GLN A 109 -7.09 -7.75 13.33
C GLN A 109 -7.85 -6.75 14.23
N THR A 110 -7.13 -5.95 15.04
CA THR A 110 -7.74 -5.02 16.00
C THR A 110 -7.08 -3.65 15.98
N GLU A 111 -7.85 -2.62 16.32
CA GLU A 111 -7.33 -1.25 16.45
C GLU A 111 -6.27 -1.13 17.55
N ALA A 112 -6.35 -1.98 18.58
CA ALA A 112 -5.32 -2.07 19.62
C ALA A 112 -3.99 -2.58 19.06
N ALA A 113 -4.03 -3.66 18.28
CA ALA A 113 -2.83 -4.18 17.59
C ALA A 113 -2.25 -3.16 16.61
N LEU A 114 -3.11 -2.40 15.92
CA LEU A 114 -2.67 -1.29 15.06
C LEU A 114 -1.95 -0.20 15.86
N CYS A 115 -2.49 0.22 16.99
CA CYS A 115 -1.85 1.22 17.84
C CYS A 115 -0.52 0.72 18.42
N GLU A 116 -0.43 -0.56 18.78
CA GLU A 116 0.81 -1.18 19.23
C GLU A 116 1.85 -1.20 18.11
N TRP A 117 1.47 -1.61 16.89
CA TRP A 117 2.35 -1.62 15.74
C TRP A 117 2.88 -0.23 15.41
N LEU A 118 2.02 0.81 15.46
CA LEU A 118 2.42 2.21 15.24
C LEU A 118 3.49 2.69 16.23
N SER A 119 3.55 2.11 17.44
CA SER A 119 4.59 2.46 18.43
C SER A 119 5.96 1.83 18.15
N LYS A 120 6.04 0.89 17.20
CA LYS A 120 7.24 0.10 16.88
C LYS A 120 7.60 0.13 15.41
N CYS A 121 6.82 0.81 14.56
CA CYS A 121 6.94 0.71 13.10
C CYS A 121 8.27 1.24 12.53
N ASP A 122 9.06 1.96 13.34
CA ASP A 122 10.36 2.54 12.97
C ASP A 122 11.55 1.56 13.16
N VAL A 123 11.33 0.41 13.80
CA VAL A 123 12.43 -0.26 14.53
C VAL A 123 13.30 -1.18 13.68
N GLU A 124 12.86 -1.72 12.55
CA GLU A 124 13.75 -2.49 11.67
C GLU A 124 13.04 -2.77 10.35
N VAL A 125 13.69 -2.47 9.22
CA VAL A 125 13.22 -2.95 7.91
C VAL A 125 13.17 -4.47 8.00
N ALA A 126 11.96 -5.01 8.07
CA ALA A 126 11.77 -6.44 8.20
C ALA A 126 12.44 -7.10 7.00
N SER A 127 13.46 -7.93 7.25
CA SER A 127 14.10 -8.79 6.26
C SER A 127 13.09 -9.50 5.35
N HIS A 128 11.90 -9.80 5.89
CA HIS A 128 10.72 -10.29 5.17
C HIS A 128 10.28 -9.42 3.98
N VAL A 129 10.32 -8.09 4.06
CA VAL A 129 9.97 -7.19 2.95
C VAL A 129 11.00 -7.30 1.82
N VAL A 130 12.29 -7.38 2.17
CA VAL A 130 13.37 -7.57 1.21
C VAL A 130 13.24 -8.92 0.50
N SER A 131 13.06 -10.00 1.26
CA SER A 131 12.83 -11.35 0.71
C SER A 131 11.58 -11.42 -0.17
N PHE A 132 10.51 -10.72 0.22
CA PHE A 132 9.30 -10.64 -0.59
C PHE A 132 9.55 -9.91 -1.90
N LYS A 133 10.24 -8.77 -1.87
CA LYS A 133 10.63 -8.03 -3.07
C LYS A 133 11.46 -8.92 -4.00
N GLU A 134 12.47 -9.60 -3.50
CA GLU A 134 13.32 -10.49 -4.31
C GLU A 134 12.53 -11.64 -4.94
N LYS A 135 11.56 -12.19 -4.22
CA LYS A 135 10.69 -13.26 -4.71
C LYS A 135 9.75 -12.80 -5.83
N TRP A 136 9.17 -11.61 -5.71
CA TRP A 136 8.15 -11.12 -6.64
C TRP A 136 8.71 -10.27 -7.78
N PHE A 137 9.88 -9.67 -7.59
CA PHE A 137 10.59 -8.85 -8.58
C PHE A 137 11.96 -9.46 -8.88
N ALA A 138 11.95 -10.57 -9.61
CA ALA A 138 13.17 -11.27 -10.04
C ALA A 138 14.02 -10.45 -11.03
N GLU A 139 13.39 -9.59 -11.83
CA GLU A 139 14.07 -8.64 -12.70
C GLU A 139 14.05 -7.23 -12.10
N THR A 140 15.05 -6.41 -12.44
CA THR A 140 15.11 -5.02 -11.98
C THR A 140 13.92 -4.21 -12.55
N PRO A 141 12.95 -3.80 -11.71
CA PRO A 141 11.84 -2.98 -12.17
C PRO A 141 12.33 -1.56 -12.48
N GLY A 142 11.59 -0.82 -13.31
CA GLY A 142 11.86 0.61 -13.60
C GLY A 142 12.07 0.96 -15.08
N LYS A 143 12.15 -0.03 -15.98
CA LYS A 143 12.23 0.20 -17.44
C LYS A 143 10.96 -0.20 -18.19
N ALA A 144 9.88 -0.56 -17.50
CA ALA A 144 8.65 -1.05 -18.12
C ALA A 144 8.15 -0.11 -19.25
N SER A 145 8.03 1.19 -18.97
CA SER A 145 7.57 2.17 -19.98
C SER A 145 8.50 2.26 -21.19
N VAL A 146 9.82 2.27 -20.97
CA VAL A 146 10.82 2.31 -22.04
C VAL A 146 10.74 1.02 -22.88
N ASN A 147 10.71 -0.14 -22.23
CA ASN A 147 10.62 -1.44 -22.89
C ASN A 147 9.33 -1.57 -23.72
N THR A 148 8.20 -1.07 -23.21
CA THR A 148 6.94 -1.05 -23.96
C THR A 148 7.02 -0.13 -25.18
N ILE A 149 7.59 1.07 -25.04
CA ILE A 149 7.76 1.99 -26.17
C ILE A 149 8.69 1.36 -27.23
N ASP A 150 9.82 0.82 -26.81
CA ASP A 150 10.79 0.16 -27.69
C ASP A 150 10.14 -1.01 -28.45
N TYR A 151 9.32 -1.81 -27.77
CA TYR A 151 8.57 -2.91 -28.37
C TYR A 151 7.60 -2.40 -29.45
N LEU A 152 6.79 -1.38 -29.14
CA LEU A 152 5.81 -0.81 -30.08
C LEU A 152 6.50 -0.17 -31.31
N LEU A 153 7.64 0.49 -31.11
CA LEU A 153 8.42 1.09 -32.20
C LEU A 153 9.05 0.02 -33.10
N ARG A 154 9.55 -1.09 -32.55
CA ARG A 154 10.08 -2.22 -33.33
C ARG A 154 9.00 -2.83 -34.22
N GLN A 155 7.81 -3.10 -33.68
CA GLN A 155 6.70 -3.65 -34.46
C GLN A 155 6.27 -2.73 -35.61
N LYS A 156 6.18 -1.42 -35.38
CA LYS A 156 5.87 -0.46 -36.47
C LYS A 156 6.93 -0.47 -37.57
N THR A 157 8.20 -0.62 -37.21
CA THR A 157 9.30 -0.66 -38.18
C THR A 157 9.22 -1.91 -39.04
N GLU A 158 8.95 -3.07 -38.43
CA GLU A 158 8.75 -4.34 -39.13
C GLU A 158 7.49 -4.33 -40.02
N ASP A 159 6.38 -3.76 -39.55
CA ASP A 159 5.14 -3.61 -40.33
C ASP A 159 5.32 -2.68 -41.54
N ASN A 160 6.11 -1.61 -41.41
CA ASN A 160 6.40 -0.69 -42.52
C ASN A 160 7.32 -1.36 -43.56
N LEU A 161 8.32 -2.12 -43.11
CA LEU A 161 9.21 -2.91 -43.99
C LEU A 161 8.45 -3.98 -44.78
N LEU A 162 7.42 -4.60 -44.19
CA LEU A 162 6.56 -5.59 -44.86
C LEU A 162 5.53 -4.96 -45.82
N LYS A 163 5.18 -3.68 -45.63
CA LYS A 163 4.22 -2.95 -46.49
C LYS A 163 4.88 -2.19 -47.65
N GLY A 164 6.21 -2.14 -47.71
CA GLY A 164 6.93 -1.57 -48.85
C GLY A 164 6.75 -0.06 -49.04
N GLU A 165 6.62 0.69 -47.93
CA GLU A 165 6.78 2.15 -47.91
C GLU A 165 8.21 2.56 -47.56
#